data_AF-A0A7X7F9C1-F1
#
_entry.id   AF-A0A7X7F9C1-F1
#
_cell.length_a   1.000
_cell.length_b   1.000
_cell.length_c   1.000
_cell.angle_alpha   90.00
_cell.angle_beta   90.00
_cell.angle_gamma   90.00
#
_symmetry.space_group_name_H-M   'P 1'
#
loop_
_entity.id
_entity.type
_entity.pdbx_description
1 polymer ?
#
loop_
_entity_poly.entity_id
_entity_poly.type
_entity_poly.pdbx_seq_one_letter_code
_entity_poly.pdbx_strand_id
1 'polypeptide(L)'
;LKKAGIYVTFDLYAMGSLGSCEGFDKPLNSNTVKAVVPIHKPAEDQWFRRAMEIFDHVNPYTGMKWKDDPAVLFVTLLNEDSINSAWWGAADLYVAKYNERAKAKGHPNYDAKGIGKKREFAEFLFEVKADANRRMARRLRDAGVKTLVSGGNWWDTMQQAYERDALDVVDNHGYGDHPQPSYSKLPFHVNQTSNVKLGNPTYGTPMMKAPTRVLGKPFAVTEYNYCPPNQFRNEGGLVMGAYSALQDWDAIYRFAWSHARSVMERKQYHISGFDIARDPVAQLTERQITLLFGRGDVRPAEKVYGFGVDKDAAFRDGLGDMWARNLFPHPFTQLGYISRIGSFISDDGGAPALACTKTWTAATKNEIPVFAKRGVSDTGEVSIDCEKGDLTVATPKTAAVYSLDKRDLAAGPLAVKGATTSCSVSASAMDGKDLVSSKKILLFHITDVQNTDQEFTNDKMTDTKSWGRLPYLARAGKAEVELKSDVAGLRLSALKSDGTVLRVIPAIYQDGVYRFSLEIKSGVEPTMIYSLTAE
;
A
#
# COMPACT_ATOMS: atom_id res chain seq x y z
N LEU A 1 12.58 -16.14 13.15
CA LEU A 1 11.89 -15.60 11.96
C LEU A 1 11.79 -16.65 10.87
N LYS A 2 12.88 -17.02 10.18
CA LYS A 2 12.89 -18.03 9.10
C LYS A 2 12.16 -19.36 9.42
N LYS A 3 12.42 -19.96 10.59
CA LYS A 3 11.72 -21.20 11.03
C LYS A 3 10.18 -21.05 11.14
N ALA A 4 9.70 -19.83 11.33
CA ALA A 4 8.28 -19.49 11.38
C ALA A 4 7.75 -19.00 10.01
N GLY A 5 8.52 -19.15 8.93
CA GLY A 5 8.14 -18.68 7.60
C GLY A 5 8.21 -17.17 7.40
N ILE A 6 8.88 -16.43 8.30
CA ILE A 6 9.02 -14.97 8.21
C ILE A 6 10.32 -14.64 7.48
N TYR A 7 10.16 -13.96 6.34
CA TYR A 7 11.22 -13.40 5.51
C TYR A 7 11.32 -11.89 5.71
N VAL A 8 12.45 -11.29 5.34
CA VAL A 8 12.76 -9.89 5.62
C VAL A 8 13.15 -9.17 4.32
N THR A 9 12.70 -7.94 4.19
CA THR A 9 13.20 -6.94 3.25
C THR A 9 13.59 -5.69 4.04
N PHE A 10 14.57 -4.93 3.53
CA PHE A 10 15.01 -3.68 4.14
C PHE A 10 15.69 -2.77 3.12
N ASP A 11 15.73 -1.48 3.44
CA ASP A 11 16.46 -0.49 2.65
C ASP A 11 17.94 -0.49 3.03
N LEU A 12 18.81 -0.47 2.03
CA LEU A 12 20.24 -0.23 2.24
C LEU A 12 20.53 1.22 2.65
N TYR A 13 19.56 2.11 2.42
CA TYR A 13 19.51 3.44 3.01
C TYR A 13 18.06 3.95 3.07
N ALA A 14 17.54 4.16 4.27
CA ALA A 14 16.21 4.77 4.48
C ALA A 14 16.33 6.27 4.83
N MET A 15 17.06 6.55 5.91
CA MET A 15 17.24 7.88 6.50
C MET A 15 18.59 7.96 7.22
N GLY A 16 19.00 9.18 7.59
CA GLY A 16 20.20 9.42 8.39
C GLY A 16 21.31 10.10 7.58
N SER A 17 22.53 10.07 8.11
CA SER A 17 23.69 10.76 7.51
C SER A 17 24.80 9.78 7.20
N LEU A 18 25.43 9.94 6.03
CA LEU A 18 26.68 9.26 5.67
C LEU A 18 27.91 10.14 5.92
N GLY A 19 27.74 11.40 6.33
CA GLY A 19 28.83 12.35 6.58
C GLY A 19 29.12 13.24 5.37
N SER A 20 30.40 13.51 5.09
CA SER A 20 30.84 14.22 3.89
C SER A 20 31.25 13.24 2.78
N CYS A 21 31.37 13.75 1.56
CA CYS A 21 31.82 13.01 0.39
C CYS A 21 32.80 13.87 -0.42
N GLU A 22 33.89 13.28 -0.88
CA GLU A 22 34.80 13.95 -1.83
C GLU A 22 34.03 14.40 -3.07
N GLY A 23 34.34 15.58 -3.63
CA GLY A 23 33.70 16.08 -4.85
C GLY A 23 32.24 16.54 -4.70
N PHE A 24 31.68 16.50 -3.48
CA PHE A 24 30.34 16.97 -3.17
C PHE A 24 30.36 17.83 -1.90
N ASP A 25 30.05 19.11 -2.06
CA ASP A 25 30.17 20.15 -1.03
C ASP A 25 29.07 20.13 0.04
N LYS A 26 27.98 19.41 -0.21
CA LYS A 26 26.84 19.26 0.71
C LYS A 26 27.02 18.01 1.58
N PRO A 27 26.55 18.02 2.84
CA PRO A 27 26.55 16.83 3.67
C PRO A 27 25.63 15.76 3.07
N LEU A 28 26.02 14.49 3.19
CA LEU A 28 25.23 13.33 2.81
C LEU A 28 24.17 13.04 3.88
N ASN A 29 22.96 13.55 3.71
CA ASN A 29 21.79 13.30 4.56
C ASN A 29 20.60 12.80 3.72
N SER A 30 19.41 12.63 4.34
CA SER A 30 18.22 12.11 3.67
C SER A 30 17.83 12.84 2.37
N ASN A 31 18.15 14.14 2.26
CA ASN A 31 17.81 14.94 1.07
C ASN A 31 18.86 14.82 -0.03
N THR A 32 20.12 14.50 0.29
CA THR A 32 21.23 14.55 -0.66
C THR A 32 21.72 13.16 -1.07
N VAL A 33 21.73 12.17 -0.17
CA VAL A 33 22.19 10.79 -0.44
C VAL A 33 21.43 10.20 -1.62
N LYS A 34 20.10 10.27 -1.57
CA LYS A 34 19.21 9.72 -2.61
C LYS A 34 19.45 10.36 -3.97
N ALA A 35 19.85 11.64 -3.99
CA ALA A 35 20.14 12.40 -5.19
C ALA A 35 21.53 12.11 -5.78
N VAL A 36 22.55 12.05 -4.92
CA VAL A 36 23.95 12.09 -5.34
C VAL A 36 24.54 10.71 -5.62
N VAL A 37 24.09 9.68 -4.90
CA VAL A 37 24.55 8.29 -5.07
C VAL A 37 24.41 7.79 -6.52
N PRO A 38 23.30 8.05 -7.23
CA PRO A 38 23.16 7.60 -8.62
C PRO A 38 24.18 8.19 -9.61
N ILE A 39 24.71 9.39 -9.34
CA ILE A 39 25.43 10.21 -10.33
C ILE A 39 26.90 10.53 -9.95
N HIS A 40 27.30 10.27 -8.70
CA HIS A 40 28.60 10.64 -8.15
C HIS A 40 29.36 9.43 -7.58
N LYS A 41 30.46 9.03 -8.22
CA LYS A 41 31.17 7.77 -7.91
C LYS A 41 31.67 7.66 -6.46
N PRO A 42 32.37 8.66 -5.88
CA PRO A 42 32.73 8.61 -4.46
C PRO A 42 31.55 8.43 -3.49
N ALA A 43 30.36 8.95 -3.82
CA ALA A 43 29.17 8.81 -2.98
C ALA A 43 28.60 7.39 -3.08
N GLU A 44 28.56 6.83 -4.30
CA GLU A 44 28.22 5.42 -4.52
C GLU A 44 29.21 4.48 -3.81
N ASP A 45 30.51 4.78 -3.81
CA ASP A 45 31.51 3.99 -3.09
C ASP A 45 31.30 4.00 -1.57
N GLN A 46 30.86 5.12 -1.03
CA GLN A 46 30.51 5.25 0.37
C GLN A 46 29.23 4.49 0.71
N TRP A 47 28.18 4.63 -0.10
CA TRP A 47 26.96 3.84 0.03
C TRP A 47 27.26 2.34 -0.06
N PHE A 48 28.06 1.91 -1.03
CA PHE A 48 28.39 0.49 -1.23
C PHE A 48 29.14 -0.09 -0.03
N ARG A 49 30.11 0.64 0.54
CA ARG A 49 30.79 0.21 1.77
C ARG A 49 29.81 -0.01 2.91
N ARG A 50 28.84 0.89 3.11
CA ARG A 50 27.79 0.75 4.14
C ARG A 50 26.84 -0.40 3.86
N ALA A 51 26.45 -0.60 2.60
CA ALA A 51 25.65 -1.74 2.19
C ALA A 51 26.38 -3.06 2.53
N MET A 52 27.69 -3.13 2.27
CA MET A 52 28.48 -4.32 2.59
C MET A 52 28.67 -4.55 4.09
N GLU A 53 28.71 -3.50 4.93
CA GLU A 53 28.68 -3.66 6.39
C GLU A 53 27.43 -4.42 6.86
N ILE A 54 26.27 -4.15 6.25
CA ILE A 54 25.02 -4.87 6.52
C ILE A 54 25.11 -6.31 6.00
N PHE A 55 25.56 -6.48 4.75
CA PHE A 55 25.59 -7.78 4.08
C PHE A 55 26.63 -8.77 4.64
N ASP A 56 27.76 -8.27 5.14
CA ASP A 56 28.79 -9.09 5.79
C ASP A 56 28.50 -9.35 7.27
N HIS A 57 27.44 -8.76 7.84
CA HIS A 57 26.98 -9.08 9.19
C HIS A 57 26.60 -10.55 9.31
N VAL A 58 27.19 -11.23 10.29
CA VAL A 58 26.88 -12.63 10.61
C VAL A 58 25.71 -12.66 11.58
N ASN A 59 24.59 -13.23 11.13
CA ASN A 59 23.43 -13.46 11.98
C ASN A 59 23.81 -14.42 13.13
N PRO A 60 23.75 -14.00 14.40
CA PRO A 60 24.21 -14.81 15.53
C PRO A 60 23.36 -16.07 15.76
N TYR A 61 22.15 -16.13 15.18
CA TYR A 61 21.25 -17.27 15.32
C TYR A 61 21.42 -18.33 14.22
N THR A 62 21.95 -17.96 13.05
CA THR A 62 22.13 -18.89 11.91
C THR A 62 23.59 -19.13 11.57
N GLY A 63 24.51 -18.28 12.03
CA GLY A 63 25.92 -18.29 11.63
C GLY A 63 26.15 -17.87 10.18
N MET A 64 25.10 -17.47 9.46
CA MET A 64 25.18 -17.04 8.07
C MET A 64 25.41 -15.55 7.98
N LYS A 65 26.18 -15.12 6.98
CA LYS A 65 26.18 -13.72 6.57
C LYS A 65 24.84 -13.36 5.92
N TRP A 66 24.38 -12.13 6.08
CA TRP A 66 23.11 -11.69 5.49
C TRP A 66 23.08 -11.79 3.97
N LYS A 67 24.22 -11.61 3.29
CA LYS A 67 24.33 -11.82 1.84
C LYS A 67 24.08 -13.26 1.37
N ASP A 68 24.22 -14.22 2.28
CA ASP A 68 24.02 -15.65 2.03
C ASP A 68 22.72 -16.18 2.66
N ASP A 69 22.04 -15.40 3.50
CA ASP A 69 20.85 -15.84 4.23
C ASP A 69 19.60 -15.71 3.34
N PRO A 70 18.97 -16.82 2.91
CA PRO A 70 17.78 -16.77 2.06
C PRO A 70 16.53 -16.26 2.81
N ALA A 71 16.65 -15.92 4.09
CA ALA A 71 15.61 -15.16 4.79
C ALA A 71 15.51 -13.70 4.28
N VAL A 72 16.54 -13.16 3.65
CA VAL A 72 16.51 -11.82 3.04
C VAL A 72 15.99 -11.95 1.60
N LEU A 73 14.72 -11.60 1.40
CA LEU A 73 14.02 -11.81 0.12
C LEU A 73 14.50 -10.84 -0.95
N PHE A 74 14.41 -9.54 -0.64
CA PHE A 74 14.93 -8.47 -1.47
C PHE A 74 15.44 -7.32 -0.59
N VAL A 75 16.17 -6.39 -1.19
CA VAL A 75 16.55 -5.12 -0.56
C VAL A 75 16.24 -3.96 -1.50
N THR A 76 15.94 -2.80 -0.93
CA THR A 76 15.79 -1.56 -1.67
C THR A 76 17.12 -0.81 -1.65
N LEU A 77 17.63 -0.38 -2.80
CA LEU A 77 18.91 0.33 -2.89
C LEU A 77 18.91 1.61 -2.06
N LEU A 78 17.86 2.42 -2.23
CA LEU A 78 17.63 3.69 -1.55
C LEU A 78 16.11 3.84 -1.40
N ASN A 79 15.63 4.14 -0.19
CA ASN A 79 14.20 4.33 0.07
C ASN A 79 13.69 5.61 -0.60
N GLU A 80 12.46 5.61 -1.12
CA GLU A 80 11.75 6.74 -1.72
C GLU A 80 12.65 7.64 -2.59
N ASP A 81 13.38 7.02 -3.52
CA ASP A 81 14.47 7.65 -4.28
C ASP A 81 14.08 8.00 -5.72
N SER A 82 12.77 8.13 -5.97
CA SER A 82 12.20 8.40 -7.28
C SER A 82 12.77 9.68 -7.87
N ILE A 83 13.42 9.53 -9.03
CA ILE A 83 14.34 10.56 -9.52
C ILE A 83 13.64 11.86 -9.89
N ASN A 84 12.34 11.82 -10.22
CA ASN A 84 11.54 13.03 -10.46
C ASN A 84 11.61 14.04 -9.29
N SER A 85 11.74 13.55 -8.06
CA SER A 85 11.85 14.39 -6.85
C SER A 85 13.27 14.46 -6.33
N ALA A 86 13.93 13.30 -6.20
CA ALA A 86 15.17 13.17 -5.45
C ALA A 86 16.33 14.00 -6.04
N TRP A 87 16.37 14.21 -7.36
CA TRP A 87 17.48 14.88 -8.04
C TRP A 87 17.84 16.27 -7.48
N TRP A 88 16.86 16.98 -6.88
CA TRP A 88 17.07 18.31 -6.29
C TRP A 88 18.16 18.36 -5.22
N GLY A 89 18.38 17.27 -4.49
CA GLY A 89 19.46 17.17 -3.50
C GLY A 89 20.86 17.35 -4.08
N ALA A 90 21.02 17.11 -5.39
CA ALA A 90 22.28 17.23 -6.12
C ALA A 90 22.08 17.98 -7.46
N ALA A 91 21.16 18.95 -7.50
CA ALA A 91 20.74 19.64 -8.73
C ALA A 91 21.92 20.17 -9.57
N ASP A 92 22.93 20.75 -8.92
CA ASP A 92 24.11 21.31 -9.58
C ASP A 92 24.87 20.27 -10.41
N LEU A 93 25.00 19.03 -9.89
CA LEU A 93 25.66 17.93 -10.59
C LEU A 93 24.84 17.41 -11.78
N TYR A 94 23.51 17.29 -11.61
CA TYR A 94 22.62 16.86 -12.68
C TYR A 94 22.59 17.88 -13.81
N VAL A 95 22.46 19.18 -13.49
CA VAL A 95 22.44 20.26 -14.48
C VAL A 95 23.78 20.35 -15.21
N ALA A 96 24.91 20.27 -14.50
CA ALA A 96 26.23 20.30 -15.11
C ALA A 96 26.44 19.14 -16.10
N LYS A 97 26.14 17.90 -15.67
CA LYS A 97 26.27 16.71 -16.53
C LYS A 97 25.30 16.71 -17.70
N TYR A 98 24.07 17.19 -17.48
CA TYR A 98 23.12 17.37 -18.57
C TYR A 98 23.65 18.38 -19.59
N ASN A 99 24.10 19.56 -19.16
CA ASN A 99 24.60 20.62 -20.06
C ASN A 99 25.86 20.19 -20.82
N GLU A 100 26.74 19.40 -20.22
CA GLU A 100 27.89 18.78 -20.91
C GLU A 100 27.43 17.88 -22.07
N ARG A 101 26.45 17.01 -21.82
CA ARG A 101 25.86 16.13 -22.84
C ARG A 101 25.06 16.91 -23.89
N ALA A 102 24.32 17.92 -23.46
CA ALA A 102 23.52 18.80 -24.31
C ALA A 102 24.41 19.54 -25.30
N LYS A 103 25.53 20.11 -24.83
CA LYS A 103 26.56 20.75 -25.67
C LYS A 103 27.09 19.80 -26.74
N ALA A 104 27.37 18.54 -26.39
CA ALA A 104 27.84 17.54 -27.35
C ALA A 104 26.80 17.21 -28.44
N LYS A 105 25.51 17.43 -28.17
CA LYS A 105 24.39 17.21 -29.10
C LYS A 105 23.85 18.51 -29.74
N GLY A 106 24.47 19.67 -29.46
CA GLY A 106 24.00 20.97 -29.95
C GLY A 106 22.70 21.47 -29.31
N HIS A 107 22.30 20.90 -28.16
CA HIS A 107 21.12 21.34 -27.40
C HIS A 107 21.44 22.56 -26.52
N PRO A 108 20.45 23.39 -26.20
CA PRO A 108 20.63 24.54 -25.31
C PRO A 108 21.00 24.12 -23.88
N ASN A 109 21.78 24.98 -23.20
CA ASN A 109 22.05 24.85 -21.78
C ASN A 109 20.87 25.39 -20.97
N TYR A 110 20.63 24.78 -19.81
CA TYR A 110 19.60 25.21 -18.87
C TYR A 110 20.18 25.42 -17.47
N ASP A 111 19.55 26.29 -16.68
CA ASP A 111 19.77 26.34 -15.23
C ASP A 111 18.84 25.34 -14.52
N ALA A 112 18.97 25.18 -13.19
CA ALA A 112 18.10 24.27 -12.44
C ALA A 112 16.61 24.69 -12.48
N LYS A 113 16.30 25.96 -12.75
CA LYS A 113 14.95 26.50 -12.66
C LYS A 113 14.21 26.28 -13.98
N GLY A 114 13.35 25.27 -14.00
CA GLY A 114 12.46 25.00 -15.14
C GLY A 114 13.04 24.04 -16.17
N ILE A 115 14.28 23.57 -16.00
CA ILE A 115 14.83 22.44 -16.75
C ILE A 115 13.98 21.17 -16.58
N GLY A 116 13.31 21.01 -15.44
CA GLY A 116 12.36 19.90 -15.20
C GLY A 116 11.16 19.87 -16.17
N LYS A 117 10.88 20.94 -16.92
CA LYS A 117 9.83 20.96 -17.96
C LYS A 117 10.35 20.50 -19.33
N LYS A 118 11.64 20.20 -19.44
CA LYS A 118 12.30 19.82 -20.68
C LYS A 118 12.29 18.30 -20.78
N ARG A 119 11.72 17.81 -21.88
CA ARG A 119 11.59 16.38 -22.17
C ARG A 119 12.95 15.69 -22.12
N GLU A 120 13.93 16.28 -22.80
CA GLU A 120 15.29 15.78 -22.93
C GLU A 120 16.04 15.73 -21.59
N PHE A 121 15.73 16.61 -20.63
CA PHE A 121 16.27 16.53 -19.29
C PHE A 121 15.61 15.42 -18.47
N ALA A 122 14.29 15.26 -18.59
CA ALA A 122 13.57 14.18 -17.94
C ALA A 122 14.05 12.81 -18.44
N GLU A 123 14.23 12.64 -19.76
CA GLU A 123 14.84 11.44 -20.34
C GLU A 123 16.24 11.20 -19.77
N PHE A 124 17.08 12.24 -19.69
CA PHE A 124 18.41 12.13 -19.08
C PHE A 124 18.37 11.69 -17.61
N LEU A 125 17.47 12.24 -16.79
CA LEU A 125 17.37 11.85 -15.38
C LEU A 125 17.02 10.37 -15.22
N PHE A 126 16.06 9.87 -16.00
CA PHE A 126 15.64 8.47 -15.94
C PHE A 126 16.68 7.51 -16.54
N GLU A 127 17.43 7.94 -17.57
CA GLU A 127 18.58 7.18 -18.08
C GLU A 127 19.67 7.04 -17.00
N VAL A 128 20.07 8.15 -16.37
CA VAL A 128 21.05 8.13 -15.27
C VAL A 128 20.59 7.22 -14.14
N LYS A 129 19.31 7.29 -13.76
CA LYS A 129 18.76 6.50 -12.67
C LYS A 129 18.69 5.01 -13.01
N ALA A 130 18.21 4.65 -14.20
CA ALA A 130 18.20 3.26 -14.66
C ALA A 130 19.62 2.68 -14.73
N ASP A 131 20.59 3.43 -15.25
CA ASP A 131 21.98 2.99 -15.33
C ASP A 131 22.63 2.87 -13.95
N ALA A 132 22.33 3.77 -13.03
CA ALA A 132 22.74 3.65 -11.63
C ALA A 132 22.18 2.39 -10.98
N ASN A 133 20.88 2.10 -11.16
CA ASN A 133 20.25 0.88 -10.63
C ASN A 133 20.96 -0.38 -11.15
N ARG A 134 21.21 -0.48 -12.47
CA ARG A 134 21.93 -1.61 -13.09
C ARG A 134 23.35 -1.74 -12.53
N ARG A 135 24.07 -0.62 -12.42
CA ARG A 135 25.46 -0.58 -11.94
C ARG A 135 25.57 -0.99 -10.48
N MET A 136 24.73 -0.43 -9.61
CA MET A 136 24.70 -0.72 -8.18
C MET A 136 24.29 -2.17 -7.92
N ALA A 137 23.26 -2.67 -8.60
CA ALA A 137 22.84 -4.07 -8.50
C ALA A 137 23.96 -5.03 -8.94
N ARG A 138 24.61 -4.77 -10.08
CA ARG A 138 25.76 -5.55 -10.55
C ARG A 138 26.89 -5.56 -9.52
N ARG A 139 27.22 -4.40 -8.96
CA ARG A 139 28.29 -4.28 -7.96
C ARG A 139 28.01 -5.10 -6.69
N LEU A 140 26.76 -5.15 -6.24
CA LEU A 140 26.35 -6.03 -5.13
C LEU A 140 26.51 -7.52 -5.52
N ARG A 141 26.09 -7.90 -6.73
CA ARG A 141 26.23 -9.27 -7.26
C ARG A 141 27.70 -9.70 -7.36
N ASP A 142 28.57 -8.83 -7.87
CA ASP A 142 30.02 -9.07 -7.99
C ASP A 142 30.68 -9.25 -6.61
N ALA A 143 30.10 -8.65 -5.56
CA ALA A 143 30.51 -8.83 -4.17
C ALA A 143 29.90 -10.08 -3.48
N GLY A 144 29.15 -10.89 -4.22
CA GLY A 144 28.54 -12.14 -3.78
C GLY A 144 27.15 -12.01 -3.15
N VAL A 145 26.49 -10.84 -3.23
CA VAL A 145 25.11 -10.67 -2.74
C VAL A 145 24.12 -11.35 -3.69
N LYS A 146 23.31 -12.27 -3.17
CA LYS A 146 22.32 -13.05 -3.95
C LYS A 146 20.88 -12.53 -3.86
N THR A 147 20.62 -11.63 -2.92
CA THR A 147 19.30 -11.05 -2.63
C THR A 147 18.76 -10.21 -3.78
N LEU A 148 17.48 -10.32 -4.12
CA LEU A 148 16.84 -9.51 -5.17
C LEU A 148 16.95 -8.00 -4.84
N VAL A 149 17.02 -7.16 -5.86
CA VAL A 149 17.21 -5.70 -5.68
C VAL A 149 15.99 -4.93 -6.19
N SER A 150 15.55 -3.96 -5.40
CA SER A 150 14.47 -3.00 -5.68
C SER A 150 14.95 -1.54 -5.50
N GLY A 151 14.08 -0.57 -5.78
CA GLY A 151 14.33 0.87 -5.81
C GLY A 151 13.23 1.62 -6.55
N GLY A 152 13.27 2.94 -6.55
CA GLY A 152 12.26 3.80 -7.17
C GLY A 152 10.88 3.60 -6.54
N ASN A 153 10.80 3.33 -5.25
CA ASN A 153 9.59 2.84 -4.57
C ASN A 153 8.61 3.94 -4.10
N TRP A 154 8.68 5.14 -4.68
CA TRP A 154 7.76 6.24 -4.41
C TRP A 154 7.21 6.83 -5.72
N TRP A 155 6.01 7.38 -5.79
CA TRP A 155 5.37 7.90 -7.03
C TRP A 155 4.96 6.83 -8.06
N ASP A 156 4.14 7.28 -9.03
CA ASP A 156 3.34 6.43 -9.92
C ASP A 156 3.35 6.87 -11.38
N THR A 157 4.37 7.62 -11.75
CA THR A 157 4.47 8.20 -13.09
C THR A 157 4.90 7.13 -14.10
N MET A 158 4.46 7.25 -15.36
CA MET A 158 4.82 6.33 -16.43
C MET A 158 6.34 6.25 -16.64
N GLN A 159 7.07 7.35 -16.41
CA GLN A 159 8.54 7.37 -16.52
C GLN A 159 9.22 6.34 -15.61
N GLN A 160 8.61 5.99 -14.47
CA GLN A 160 9.23 5.04 -13.55
C GLN A 160 9.28 3.62 -14.07
N ALA A 161 8.54 3.29 -15.12
CA ALA A 161 8.71 2.03 -15.83
C ALA A 161 10.18 1.84 -16.28
N TYR A 162 10.89 2.90 -16.69
CA TYR A 162 12.27 2.82 -17.17
C TYR A 162 13.30 2.55 -16.06
N GLU A 163 13.13 3.14 -14.87
CA GLU A 163 14.04 2.88 -13.75
C GLU A 163 13.73 1.56 -13.04
N ARG A 164 12.45 1.17 -12.99
CA ARG A 164 11.97 -0.09 -12.37
C ARG A 164 12.23 -1.30 -13.26
N ASP A 165 12.31 -1.12 -14.59
CA ASP A 165 12.73 -2.18 -15.51
C ASP A 165 14.21 -2.59 -15.29
N ALA A 166 15.04 -1.75 -14.66
CA ALA A 166 16.41 -2.11 -14.30
C ALA A 166 16.56 -2.98 -13.04
N LEU A 167 15.47 -3.26 -12.31
CA LEU A 167 15.47 -3.90 -10.98
C LEU A 167 14.92 -5.34 -11.03
N ASP A 168 15.21 -6.15 -10.02
CA ASP A 168 14.70 -7.53 -9.95
C ASP A 168 13.23 -7.58 -9.48
N VAL A 169 12.86 -6.66 -8.59
CA VAL A 169 11.52 -6.52 -7.99
C VAL A 169 11.06 -5.09 -8.16
N VAL A 170 9.77 -4.91 -8.43
CA VAL A 170 9.15 -3.58 -8.40
C VAL A 170 8.50 -3.39 -7.03
N ASP A 171 8.84 -2.29 -6.38
CA ASP A 171 8.26 -1.89 -5.10
C ASP A 171 7.62 -0.50 -5.23
N ASN A 172 6.63 -0.19 -4.39
CA ASN A 172 5.99 1.11 -4.37
C ASN A 172 5.35 1.43 -3.00
N HIS A 173 5.16 2.71 -2.71
CA HIS A 173 4.64 3.22 -1.45
C HIS A 173 3.32 3.96 -1.69
N GLY A 174 2.34 3.81 -0.80
CA GLY A 174 1.02 4.42 -0.99
C GLY A 174 0.21 4.59 0.29
N TYR A 175 -0.33 5.79 0.51
CA TYR A 175 -1.04 6.13 1.74
C TYR A 175 -2.45 6.65 1.46
N GLY A 176 -3.42 6.07 2.14
CA GLY A 176 -4.77 6.62 2.25
C GLY A 176 -4.78 7.80 3.20
N ASP A 177 -5.02 8.99 2.64
CA ASP A 177 -5.17 10.26 3.38
C ASP A 177 -3.94 10.64 4.24
N HIS A 178 -2.77 10.67 3.60
CA HIS A 178 -1.49 11.00 4.25
C HIS A 178 -1.53 12.38 4.93
N PRO A 179 -1.00 12.54 6.17
CA PRO A 179 -0.89 13.81 6.87
C PRO A 179 -0.07 14.86 6.09
N GLN A 180 -0.54 16.11 6.06
CA GLN A 180 0.09 17.20 5.30
C GLN A 180 0.44 18.40 6.19
N PRO A 181 1.62 19.03 6.02
CA PRO A 181 2.77 18.49 5.27
C PRO A 181 3.44 17.32 6.01
N SER A 182 3.19 17.17 7.31
CA SER A 182 3.68 16.07 8.15
C SER A 182 2.96 16.10 9.50
N TYR A 183 2.76 14.93 10.11
CA TYR A 183 2.22 14.82 11.47
C TYR A 183 3.22 15.21 12.58
N SER A 184 4.49 15.46 12.24
CA SER A 184 5.53 15.84 13.22
C SER A 184 5.39 17.27 13.74
N LYS A 185 4.52 18.08 13.13
CA LYS A 185 4.23 19.45 13.56
C LYS A 185 2.72 19.67 13.61
N LEU A 186 2.22 20.08 14.77
CA LEU A 186 0.82 20.45 14.95
C LEU A 186 0.62 21.96 14.65
N PRO A 187 -0.52 22.38 14.06
CA PRO A 187 -1.50 21.49 13.45
C PRO A 187 -1.01 20.88 12.13
N PHE A 188 -1.50 19.68 11.80
CA PHE A 188 -1.33 19.08 10.48
C PHE A 188 -2.70 18.75 9.87
N HIS A 189 -2.74 18.67 8.54
CA HIS A 189 -3.96 18.46 7.76
C HIS A 189 -4.13 16.99 7.33
N VAL A 190 -5.37 16.50 7.35
CA VAL A 190 -5.85 15.30 6.66
C VAL A 190 -7.13 15.67 5.91
N ASN A 191 -7.37 15.06 4.76
CA ASN A 191 -8.48 15.43 3.89
C ASN A 191 -9.83 14.87 4.37
N GLN A 192 -9.82 13.88 5.29
CA GLN A 192 -10.99 13.13 5.74
C GLN A 192 -11.72 12.49 4.55
N THR A 193 -11.00 11.66 3.80
CA THR A 193 -11.49 11.04 2.57
C THR A 193 -11.59 9.52 2.68
N SER A 194 -12.68 8.97 2.13
CA SER A 194 -12.87 7.53 1.95
C SER A 194 -12.37 7.10 0.57
N ASN A 195 -11.54 6.07 0.52
CA ASN A 195 -11.01 5.47 -0.72
C ASN A 195 -12.09 4.78 -1.54
N VAL A 196 -13.20 4.37 -0.92
CA VAL A 196 -14.32 3.80 -1.67
C VAL A 196 -15.25 4.86 -2.24
N LYS A 197 -15.11 6.16 -1.92
CA LYS A 197 -15.96 7.24 -2.45
C LYS A 197 -15.16 8.49 -2.86
N LEU A 198 -14.08 8.30 -3.59
CA LEU A 198 -13.28 9.41 -4.14
C LEU A 198 -13.95 10.03 -5.37
N GLY A 199 -13.78 11.35 -5.54
CA GLY A 199 -14.24 12.06 -6.73
C GLY A 199 -13.70 11.44 -8.04
N ASN A 200 -12.46 10.95 -7.98
CA ASN A 200 -11.82 10.15 -9.04
C ASN A 200 -11.20 8.88 -8.42
N PRO A 201 -11.72 7.67 -8.74
CA PRO A 201 -11.21 6.41 -8.18
C PRO A 201 -9.75 6.09 -8.51
N THR A 202 -9.17 6.73 -9.53
CA THR A 202 -7.75 6.55 -9.90
C THR A 202 -6.80 6.79 -8.73
N TYR A 203 -7.12 7.74 -7.85
CA TYR A 203 -6.24 8.17 -6.76
C TYR A 203 -6.45 7.36 -5.46
N GLY A 204 -7.33 6.36 -5.49
CA GLY A 204 -7.55 5.49 -4.32
C GLY A 204 -6.33 4.64 -4.01
N THR A 205 -6.06 4.42 -2.73
CA THR A 205 -5.14 3.39 -2.26
C THR A 205 -5.92 2.07 -2.11
N PRO A 206 -5.45 0.95 -2.69
CA PRO A 206 -4.17 0.77 -3.37
C PRO A 206 -4.19 0.99 -4.89
N MET A 207 -5.34 1.31 -5.48
CA MET A 207 -5.55 1.24 -6.93
C MET A 207 -4.57 2.08 -7.76
N MET A 208 -4.19 3.25 -7.26
CA MET A 208 -3.21 4.11 -7.93
C MET A 208 -1.84 3.42 -8.14
N LYS A 209 -1.48 2.40 -7.35
CA LYS A 209 -0.22 1.66 -7.52
C LYS A 209 -0.31 0.57 -8.59
N ALA A 210 -1.51 0.06 -8.87
CA ALA A 210 -1.72 -1.09 -9.76
C ALA A 210 -1.06 -0.96 -11.15
N PRO A 211 -1.16 0.17 -11.89
CA PRO A 211 -0.53 0.26 -13.21
C PRO A 211 1.00 0.31 -13.14
N THR A 212 1.57 0.59 -11.96
CA THR A 212 3.01 0.81 -11.79
C THR A 212 3.83 -0.47 -11.70
N ARG A 213 3.16 -1.63 -11.58
CA ARG A 213 3.82 -2.93 -11.71
C ARG A 213 4.41 -3.07 -13.12
N VAL A 214 5.57 -3.71 -13.22
CA VAL A 214 6.13 -4.12 -14.51
C VAL A 214 5.76 -5.58 -14.74
N LEU A 215 4.99 -5.85 -15.79
CA LEU A 215 4.46 -7.18 -16.08
C LEU A 215 5.58 -8.19 -16.31
N GLY A 216 5.64 -9.21 -15.45
CA GLY A 216 6.67 -10.25 -15.45
C GLY A 216 7.69 -10.11 -14.32
N LYS A 217 7.59 -9.09 -13.47
CA LYS A 217 8.39 -8.93 -12.26
C LYS A 217 7.52 -9.07 -11.00
N PRO A 218 8.08 -9.56 -9.88
CA PRO A 218 7.40 -9.48 -8.61
C PRO A 218 7.04 -8.02 -8.26
N PHE A 219 5.86 -7.80 -7.72
CA PHE A 219 5.36 -6.50 -7.31
C PHE A 219 5.05 -6.48 -5.82
N ALA A 220 5.76 -5.63 -5.09
CA ALA A 220 5.56 -5.38 -3.68
C ALA A 220 5.05 -3.96 -3.43
N VAL A 221 4.36 -3.77 -2.31
CA VAL A 221 4.12 -2.47 -1.71
C VAL A 221 4.65 -2.50 -0.29
N THR A 222 5.92 -2.14 -0.09
CA THR A 222 6.57 -2.21 1.24
C THR A 222 6.19 -1.09 2.20
N GLU A 223 5.38 -0.14 1.74
CA GLU A 223 4.91 0.93 2.60
C GLU A 223 3.49 1.33 2.22
N TYR A 224 2.53 1.01 3.08
CA TYR A 224 1.19 1.57 2.99
C TYR A 224 0.58 1.86 4.36
N ASN A 225 -0.34 2.81 4.43
CA ASN A 225 -1.23 2.96 5.59
C ASN A 225 -2.52 3.70 5.24
N TYR A 226 -3.53 3.54 6.09
CA TYR A 226 -4.72 4.41 6.14
C TYR A 226 -4.58 5.26 7.39
N CYS A 227 -4.22 6.52 7.21
CA CYS A 227 -3.56 7.29 8.27
C CYS A 227 -4.56 7.88 9.28
N PRO A 228 -4.31 7.76 10.60
CA PRO A 228 -5.08 8.51 11.58
C PRO A 228 -4.80 10.02 11.46
N PRO A 229 -5.78 10.88 11.77
CA PRO A 229 -7.11 10.56 12.32
C PRO A 229 -8.22 10.55 11.26
N ASN A 230 -7.95 10.05 10.05
CA ASN A 230 -9.02 9.82 9.08
C ASN A 230 -10.11 8.91 9.70
N GLN A 231 -11.36 9.33 9.59
CA GLN A 231 -12.53 8.62 10.16
C GLN A 231 -12.94 7.37 9.36
N PHE A 232 -12.42 7.20 8.14
CA PHE A 232 -12.81 6.13 7.22
C PHE A 232 -11.83 4.95 7.18
N ARG A 233 -10.89 4.87 8.14
CA ARG A 233 -9.84 3.83 8.17
C ARG A 233 -10.38 2.41 8.31
N ASN A 234 -11.60 2.25 8.79
CA ASN A 234 -12.29 0.95 8.88
C ASN A 234 -12.56 0.30 7.51
N GLU A 235 -12.47 1.05 6.40
CA GLU A 235 -12.56 0.49 5.04
C GLU A 235 -11.26 -0.24 4.63
N GLY A 236 -10.12 0.15 5.21
CA GLY A 236 -8.81 -0.11 4.63
C GLY A 236 -8.41 -1.59 4.59
N GLY A 237 -8.97 -2.40 5.50
CA GLY A 237 -8.74 -3.83 5.52
C GLY A 237 -9.33 -4.54 4.31
N LEU A 238 -10.58 -4.20 3.97
CA LEU A 238 -11.25 -4.73 2.80
C LEU A 238 -10.67 -4.17 1.51
N VAL A 239 -10.42 -2.86 1.44
CA VAL A 239 -9.89 -2.21 0.23
C VAL A 239 -8.49 -2.72 -0.09
N MET A 240 -7.55 -2.69 0.87
CA MET A 240 -6.18 -3.16 0.62
C MET A 240 -6.16 -4.67 0.38
N GLY A 241 -6.80 -5.45 1.26
CA GLY A 241 -6.75 -6.91 1.20
C GLY A 241 -7.37 -7.48 -0.07
N ALA A 242 -8.55 -6.99 -0.47
CA ALA A 242 -9.24 -7.49 -1.65
C ALA A 242 -8.54 -7.09 -2.95
N TYR A 243 -8.11 -5.84 -3.09
CA TYR A 243 -7.52 -5.38 -4.35
C TYR A 243 -6.07 -5.82 -4.54
N SER A 244 -5.27 -5.94 -3.48
CA SER A 244 -3.92 -6.53 -3.62
C SER A 244 -3.99 -8.02 -4.00
N ALA A 245 -4.97 -8.76 -3.48
CA ALA A 245 -5.21 -10.15 -3.86
C ALA A 245 -5.73 -10.28 -5.29
N LEU A 246 -6.74 -9.48 -5.65
CA LEU A 246 -7.29 -9.44 -7.01
C LEU A 246 -6.21 -9.10 -8.05
N GLN A 247 -5.30 -8.16 -7.71
CA GLN A 247 -4.22 -7.74 -8.58
C GLN A 247 -3.06 -8.73 -8.67
N ASP A 248 -3.03 -9.77 -7.82
CA ASP A 248 -1.96 -10.78 -7.75
C ASP A 248 -0.61 -10.16 -7.41
N TRP A 249 -0.59 -9.37 -6.32
CA TRP A 249 0.63 -8.77 -5.79
C TRP A 249 1.40 -9.76 -4.93
N ASP A 250 2.73 -9.65 -4.90
CA ASP A 250 3.59 -10.61 -4.21
C ASP A 250 3.78 -10.29 -2.73
N ALA A 251 3.71 -9.01 -2.34
CA ALA A 251 3.81 -8.62 -0.94
C ALA A 251 3.23 -7.22 -0.64
N ILE A 252 2.69 -7.04 0.56
CA ILE A 252 2.24 -5.75 1.09
C ILE A 252 2.68 -5.60 2.54
N TYR A 253 3.17 -4.41 2.93
CA TYR A 253 3.69 -4.15 4.28
C TYR A 253 3.09 -2.86 4.81
N ARG A 254 2.38 -2.96 5.94
CA ARG A 254 1.81 -1.79 6.59
C ARG A 254 2.89 -1.00 7.30
N PHE A 255 3.00 0.28 6.96
CA PHE A 255 3.88 1.21 7.64
C PHE A 255 3.14 1.94 8.75
N ALA A 256 3.45 1.72 10.02
CA ALA A 256 4.48 0.83 10.56
C ALA A 256 3.99 0.12 11.82
N TRP A 257 4.63 -0.98 12.21
CA TRP A 257 4.38 -1.57 13.54
C TRP A 257 4.69 -0.56 14.64
N SER A 258 5.93 -0.08 14.70
CA SER A 258 6.31 1.03 15.57
C SER A 258 7.61 1.72 15.15
N HIS A 259 7.70 3.03 15.39
CA HIS A 259 8.92 3.84 15.23
C HIS A 259 9.80 3.91 16.49
N ALA A 260 9.30 3.52 17.67
CA ALA A 260 10.10 3.56 18.89
C ALA A 260 9.68 2.52 19.93
N ARG A 261 10.67 1.96 20.63
CA ARG A 261 10.46 1.02 21.77
C ARG A 261 9.49 1.56 22.81
N SER A 262 9.51 2.86 23.07
CA SER A 262 8.62 3.53 24.02
C SER A 262 7.14 3.42 23.63
N VAL A 263 6.79 3.38 22.35
CA VAL A 263 5.41 3.18 21.89
C VAL A 263 4.94 1.76 22.23
N MET A 264 5.82 0.77 22.05
CA MET A 264 5.53 -0.64 22.32
C MET A 264 5.45 -0.98 23.82
N GLU A 265 6.27 -0.32 24.65
CA GLU A 265 6.40 -0.69 26.07
C GLU A 265 5.59 0.18 27.03
N ARG A 266 5.29 1.44 26.69
CA ARG A 266 4.52 2.32 27.58
C ARG A 266 3.08 1.87 27.67
N LYS A 267 2.59 1.70 28.90
CA LYS A 267 1.19 1.33 29.19
C LYS A 267 0.19 2.39 28.70
N GLN A 268 0.58 3.67 28.69
CA GLN A 268 -0.27 4.78 28.28
C GLN A 268 0.31 5.42 27.00
N TYR A 269 -0.15 4.95 25.83
CA TYR A 269 0.23 5.53 24.55
C TYR A 269 -0.99 5.51 23.61
N HIS A 270 -1.38 6.70 23.15
CA HIS A 270 -2.54 6.94 22.30
C HIS A 270 -2.17 6.76 20.82
N ILE A 271 -3.17 6.72 19.93
CA ILE A 271 -2.92 6.65 18.47
C ILE A 271 -2.16 7.90 18.04
N SER A 272 -1.02 7.76 17.38
CA SER A 272 -0.31 8.90 16.79
C SER A 272 0.62 8.46 15.65
N GLY A 273 0.82 9.34 14.68
CA GLY A 273 1.67 9.07 13.51
C GLY A 273 1.20 7.86 12.70
N PHE A 274 2.15 7.02 12.29
CA PHE A 274 1.89 5.83 11.47
C PHE A 274 1.93 4.50 12.27
N ASP A 275 2.18 4.54 13.58
CA ASP A 275 2.38 3.35 14.40
C ASP A 275 1.08 2.59 14.67
N ILE A 276 1.01 1.34 14.24
CA ILE A 276 -0.17 0.48 14.44
C ILE A 276 -0.13 -0.32 15.74
N ALA A 277 1.01 -0.40 16.42
CA ALA A 277 1.14 -1.10 17.72
C ALA A 277 0.13 -0.60 18.77
N ARG A 278 -0.37 0.64 18.61
CA ARG A 278 -1.35 1.30 19.49
C ARG A 278 -2.59 1.78 18.74
N ASP A 279 -2.87 1.21 17.57
CA ASP A 279 -4.03 1.54 16.75
C ASP A 279 -4.95 0.33 16.57
N PRO A 280 -6.05 0.26 17.34
CA PRO A 280 -6.98 -0.86 17.24
C PRO A 280 -7.58 -1.03 15.84
N VAL A 281 -7.91 0.05 15.13
CA VAL A 281 -8.53 -0.04 13.79
C VAL A 281 -7.54 -0.58 12.78
N ALA A 282 -6.29 -0.08 12.80
CA ALA A 282 -5.25 -0.58 11.91
C ALA A 282 -4.94 -2.06 12.18
N GLN A 283 -4.90 -2.49 13.45
CA GLN A 283 -4.69 -3.91 13.79
C GLN A 283 -5.86 -4.82 13.39
N LEU A 284 -7.11 -4.34 13.47
CA LEU A 284 -8.28 -5.11 13.03
C LEU A 284 -8.30 -5.23 11.50
N THR A 285 -8.03 -4.14 10.79
CA THR A 285 -7.94 -4.15 9.33
C THR A 285 -6.76 -5.00 8.82
N GLU A 286 -5.65 -5.07 9.55
CA GLU A 286 -4.54 -5.98 9.24
C GLU A 286 -4.97 -7.46 9.26
N ARG A 287 -5.87 -7.83 10.16
CA ARG A 287 -6.42 -9.20 10.22
C ARG A 287 -7.33 -9.50 9.04
N GLN A 288 -8.13 -8.53 8.59
CA GLN A 288 -8.90 -8.66 7.34
C GLN A 288 -7.95 -8.87 6.15
N ILE A 289 -6.87 -8.09 6.06
CA ILE A 289 -5.86 -8.22 5.00
C ILE A 289 -5.17 -9.58 5.03
N THR A 290 -4.82 -10.07 6.22
CA THR A 290 -4.21 -11.39 6.39
C THR A 290 -5.11 -12.50 5.84
N LEU A 291 -6.44 -12.39 6.01
CA LEU A 291 -7.40 -13.37 5.51
C LEU A 291 -7.65 -13.22 4.01
N LEU A 292 -7.86 -11.99 3.52
CA LEU A 292 -8.17 -11.73 2.11
C LEU A 292 -6.97 -11.97 1.19
N PHE A 293 -5.82 -11.39 1.54
CA PHE A 293 -4.58 -11.45 0.77
C PHE A 293 -3.67 -12.58 1.25
N GLY A 294 -3.27 -12.57 2.53
CA GLY A 294 -2.23 -13.48 3.03
C GLY A 294 -2.63 -14.96 3.00
N ARG A 295 -3.90 -15.27 3.25
CA ARG A 295 -4.47 -16.62 3.12
C ARG A 295 -4.98 -16.93 1.71
N GLY A 296 -5.13 -15.90 0.87
CA GLY A 296 -5.66 -16.00 -0.49
C GLY A 296 -7.15 -16.31 -0.54
N ASP A 297 -7.95 -15.72 0.35
CA ASP A 297 -9.41 -15.91 0.28
C ASP A 297 -10.02 -15.25 -0.96
N VAL A 298 -9.49 -14.10 -1.39
CA VAL A 298 -9.81 -13.49 -2.68
C VAL A 298 -8.81 -14.03 -3.69
N ARG A 299 -9.30 -14.54 -4.83
CA ARG A 299 -8.43 -15.07 -5.88
C ARG A 299 -7.97 -13.97 -6.85
N PRO A 300 -6.79 -14.13 -7.47
CA PRO A 300 -6.35 -13.30 -8.59
C PRO A 300 -7.40 -13.17 -9.70
N ALA A 301 -7.50 -11.99 -10.32
CA ALA A 301 -8.38 -11.78 -11.45
C ALA A 301 -7.96 -12.61 -12.67
N GLU A 302 -8.93 -13.07 -13.46
CA GLU A 302 -8.69 -13.97 -14.58
C GLU A 302 -8.04 -13.23 -15.75
N LYS A 303 -8.48 -12.00 -16.02
CA LYS A 303 -7.96 -11.18 -17.12
C LYS A 303 -6.77 -10.34 -16.67
N VAL A 304 -5.84 -10.12 -17.58
CA VAL A 304 -4.66 -9.26 -17.41
C VAL A 304 -4.63 -8.21 -18.51
N TYR A 305 -4.53 -6.95 -18.13
CA TYR A 305 -4.47 -5.82 -19.05
C TYR A 305 -3.14 -5.09 -18.95
N GLY A 306 -2.51 -4.85 -20.10
CA GLY A 306 -1.20 -4.19 -20.18
C GLY A 306 -1.30 -2.76 -20.72
N PHE A 307 -0.54 -1.84 -20.14
CA PHE A 307 -0.27 -0.54 -20.74
C PHE A 307 1.20 -0.44 -21.16
N GLY A 308 1.42 -0.36 -22.49
CA GLY A 308 2.72 -0.12 -23.09
C GLY A 308 3.10 1.34 -22.91
N VAL A 309 4.18 1.56 -22.17
CA VAL A 309 4.77 2.87 -21.93
C VAL A 309 5.83 3.14 -22.98
N ASP A 310 5.62 4.16 -23.79
CA ASP A 310 6.59 4.70 -24.75
C ASP A 310 7.17 6.04 -24.27
N LYS A 311 8.37 6.38 -24.75
CA LYS A 311 9.08 7.62 -24.34
C LYS A 311 8.29 8.88 -24.67
N ASP A 312 7.62 8.91 -25.83
CA ASP A 312 6.87 10.08 -26.29
C ASP A 312 5.73 10.44 -25.32
N ALA A 313 5.07 9.44 -24.76
CA ALA A 313 4.03 9.60 -23.77
C ALA A 313 4.57 9.86 -22.37
N ALA A 314 5.60 9.11 -21.95
CA ALA A 314 6.13 9.19 -20.59
C ALA A 314 6.84 10.52 -20.31
N PHE A 315 7.53 11.10 -21.31
CA PHE A 315 8.37 12.29 -21.11
C PHE A 315 7.83 13.56 -21.77
N ARG A 316 6.62 13.51 -22.35
CA ARG A 316 5.99 14.62 -23.09
C ARG A 316 6.10 15.97 -22.38
N ASP A 317 5.74 15.98 -21.10
CA ASP A 317 5.63 17.19 -20.28
C ASP A 317 6.86 17.41 -19.37
N GLY A 318 7.98 16.75 -19.67
CA GLY A 318 9.19 16.73 -18.83
C GLY A 318 9.03 15.80 -17.63
N LEU A 319 9.41 16.27 -16.44
CA LEU A 319 9.25 15.53 -15.18
C LEU A 319 7.77 15.48 -14.78
N GLY A 320 7.36 14.29 -14.34
CA GLY A 320 6.00 14.05 -13.85
C GLY A 320 5.78 14.62 -12.45
N ASP A 321 4.60 14.35 -11.91
CA ASP A 321 4.29 14.54 -10.49
C ASP A 321 3.27 13.49 -10.02
N MET A 322 3.01 13.45 -8.72
CA MET A 322 2.14 12.45 -8.12
C MET A 322 0.67 12.57 -8.53
N TRP A 323 0.21 13.71 -9.05
CA TRP A 323 -1.22 14.02 -9.06
C TRP A 323 -1.78 14.35 -10.45
N ALA A 324 -0.96 14.83 -11.36
CA ALA A 324 -1.42 15.41 -12.62
C ALA A 324 -0.59 15.01 -13.84
N ARG A 325 0.74 15.05 -13.75
CA ARG A 325 1.60 14.96 -14.96
C ARG A 325 2.23 13.59 -15.15
N ASN A 326 2.14 13.10 -16.39
CA ASN A 326 2.69 11.83 -16.86
C ASN A 326 2.24 10.60 -16.03
N LEU A 327 1.03 10.65 -15.48
CA LEU A 327 0.36 9.49 -14.89
C LEU A 327 -0.22 8.57 -15.98
N PHE A 328 -0.47 7.32 -15.62
CA PHE A 328 -1.23 6.40 -16.47
C PHE A 328 -2.65 6.94 -16.74
N PRO A 329 -3.26 6.62 -17.90
CA PRO A 329 -4.63 7.05 -18.19
C PRO A 329 -5.60 6.61 -17.08
N HIS A 330 -6.45 7.53 -16.61
CA HIS A 330 -7.42 7.24 -15.54
C HIS A 330 -8.28 5.99 -15.83
N PRO A 331 -8.83 5.80 -17.06
CA PRO A 331 -9.58 4.58 -17.37
C PRO A 331 -8.75 3.31 -17.18
N PHE A 332 -7.45 3.33 -17.48
CA PHE A 332 -6.57 2.17 -17.32
C PHE A 332 -6.40 1.80 -15.85
N THR A 333 -6.04 2.77 -15.00
CA THR A 333 -5.90 2.55 -13.56
C THR A 333 -7.20 2.03 -12.94
N GLN A 334 -8.34 2.54 -13.40
CA GLN A 334 -9.65 2.14 -12.89
C GLN A 334 -10.07 0.73 -13.32
N LEU A 335 -9.53 0.18 -14.41
CA LEU A 335 -9.74 -1.25 -14.73
C LEU A 335 -9.18 -2.18 -13.65
N GLY A 336 -8.24 -1.71 -12.83
CA GLY A 336 -7.70 -2.47 -11.70
C GLY A 336 -8.75 -2.82 -10.63
N TYR A 337 -9.89 -2.12 -10.59
CA TYR A 337 -11.01 -2.52 -9.74
C TYR A 337 -11.69 -3.81 -10.20
N ILE A 338 -11.44 -4.26 -11.44
CA ILE A 338 -12.18 -5.34 -12.10
C ILE A 338 -11.27 -6.50 -12.52
N SER A 339 -10.08 -6.20 -13.01
CA SER A 339 -9.13 -7.19 -13.53
C SER A 339 -7.70 -6.78 -13.18
N ARG A 340 -6.74 -7.69 -13.36
CA ARG A 340 -5.32 -7.39 -13.16
C ARG A 340 -4.84 -6.37 -14.19
N ILE A 341 -4.09 -5.37 -13.78
CA ILE A 341 -3.48 -4.38 -14.68
C ILE A 341 -1.99 -4.23 -14.40
N GLY A 342 -1.21 -3.89 -15.42
CA GLY A 342 0.20 -3.49 -15.23
C GLY A 342 0.82 -2.87 -16.47
N SER A 343 2.06 -2.43 -16.35
CA SER A 343 2.79 -1.76 -17.43
C SER A 343 3.96 -2.57 -17.96
N PHE A 344 4.46 -2.17 -19.12
CA PHE A 344 5.69 -2.64 -19.74
C PHE A 344 6.25 -1.53 -20.63
N ILE A 345 7.55 -1.55 -20.92
CA ILE A 345 8.15 -0.62 -21.88
C ILE A 345 7.82 -1.11 -23.30
N SER A 346 7.17 -0.26 -24.09
CA SER A 346 6.76 -0.59 -25.48
C SER A 346 7.64 0.07 -26.55
N ASP A 347 8.69 0.80 -26.14
CA ASP A 347 9.71 1.30 -27.05
C ASP A 347 10.22 0.18 -27.97
N ASP A 348 10.50 0.51 -29.23
CA ASP A 348 11.08 -0.40 -30.24
C ASP A 348 10.32 -1.74 -30.42
N GLY A 349 9.01 -1.73 -30.18
CA GLY A 349 8.16 -2.93 -30.30
C GLY A 349 8.21 -3.85 -29.07
N GLY A 350 8.66 -3.34 -27.92
CA GLY A 350 8.63 -4.05 -26.65
C GLY A 350 7.24 -4.60 -26.29
N ALA A 351 7.22 -5.75 -25.65
CA ALA A 351 6.01 -6.49 -25.29
C ALA A 351 6.06 -6.93 -23.81
N PRO A 352 4.91 -7.14 -23.15
CA PRO A 352 4.90 -7.57 -21.75
C PRO A 352 5.44 -9.01 -21.62
N ALA A 353 6.22 -9.28 -20.58
CA ALA A 353 6.71 -10.62 -20.30
C ALA A 353 5.61 -11.56 -19.77
N LEU A 354 4.52 -11.00 -19.23
CA LEU A 354 3.31 -11.73 -18.86
C LEU A 354 2.26 -11.61 -19.98
N ALA A 355 1.63 -12.73 -20.35
CA ALA A 355 0.54 -12.75 -21.31
C ALA A 355 -0.61 -11.84 -20.87
N CYS A 356 -1.06 -10.97 -21.77
CA CYS A 356 -2.14 -10.03 -21.53
C CYS A 356 -3.36 -10.39 -22.38
N THR A 357 -4.55 -10.28 -21.78
CA THR A 357 -5.84 -10.36 -22.47
C THR A 357 -5.98 -9.27 -23.52
N LYS A 358 -5.56 -8.04 -23.19
CA LYS A 358 -5.44 -6.91 -24.12
C LYS A 358 -4.36 -5.96 -23.65
N THR A 359 -3.67 -5.33 -24.60
CA THR A 359 -2.71 -4.26 -24.34
C THR A 359 -3.16 -2.97 -25.02
N TRP A 360 -2.85 -1.83 -24.39
CA TRP A 360 -2.99 -0.51 -24.99
C TRP A 360 -1.67 0.25 -24.90
N THR A 361 -1.52 1.29 -25.70
CA THR A 361 -0.41 2.25 -25.62
C THR A 361 -0.98 3.66 -25.56
N ALA A 362 -0.13 4.68 -25.53
CA ALA A 362 -0.59 6.06 -25.64
C ALA A 362 -1.37 6.35 -26.93
N ALA A 363 -1.08 5.63 -28.02
CA ALA A 363 -1.78 5.77 -29.30
C ALA A 363 -3.21 5.20 -29.26
N THR A 364 -3.43 4.11 -28.53
CA THR A 364 -4.73 3.41 -28.43
C THR A 364 -5.48 3.67 -27.13
N LYS A 365 -5.00 4.59 -26.28
CA LYS A 365 -5.57 4.87 -24.95
C LYS A 365 -7.05 5.25 -24.93
N ASN A 366 -7.58 5.77 -26.04
CA ASN A 366 -8.99 6.14 -26.18
C ASN A 366 -9.91 4.90 -26.34
N GLU A 367 -9.33 3.72 -26.61
CA GLU A 367 -10.06 2.44 -26.65
C GLU A 367 -10.17 1.76 -25.27
N ILE A 368 -9.58 2.35 -24.22
CA ILE A 368 -9.62 1.77 -22.88
C ILE A 368 -11.05 1.93 -22.35
N PRO A 369 -11.72 0.83 -21.92
CA PRO A 369 -13.07 0.92 -21.41
C PRO A 369 -13.18 1.89 -20.23
N VAL A 370 -14.20 2.73 -20.26
CA VAL A 370 -14.49 3.66 -19.16
C VAL A 370 -15.08 2.86 -17.99
N PHE A 371 -14.44 2.94 -16.83
CA PHE A 371 -15.00 2.40 -15.60
C PHE A 371 -16.13 3.33 -15.12
N ALA A 372 -17.34 2.79 -14.97
CA ALA A 372 -18.54 3.55 -14.63
C ALA A 372 -18.59 3.98 -13.14
N LYS A 373 -17.43 4.10 -12.48
CA LYS A 373 -17.28 4.28 -11.02
C LYS A 373 -17.98 3.19 -10.21
N ARG A 374 -18.28 2.06 -10.83
CA ARG A 374 -18.86 0.87 -10.22
C ARG A 374 -18.51 -0.34 -11.06
N GLY A 375 -18.37 -1.49 -10.42
CA GLY A 375 -18.22 -2.75 -11.14
C GLY A 375 -17.93 -3.93 -10.22
N VAL A 376 -17.96 -5.11 -10.84
CA VAL A 376 -17.68 -6.40 -10.22
C VAL A 376 -16.45 -6.97 -10.89
N SER A 377 -15.48 -7.42 -10.09
CA SER A 377 -14.31 -8.17 -10.56
C SER A 377 -14.68 -9.33 -11.47
N ASP A 378 -13.78 -9.67 -12.40
CA ASP A 378 -14.03 -10.76 -13.35
C ASP A 378 -14.15 -12.15 -12.68
N THR A 379 -13.67 -12.29 -11.45
CA THR A 379 -13.87 -13.47 -10.60
C THR A 379 -15.27 -13.54 -9.99
N GLY A 380 -15.98 -12.41 -9.94
CA GLY A 380 -17.25 -12.23 -9.25
C GLY A 380 -17.12 -11.98 -7.73
N GLU A 381 -15.90 -12.00 -7.17
CA GLU A 381 -15.68 -12.02 -5.71
C GLU A 381 -15.68 -10.64 -5.07
N VAL A 382 -15.25 -9.60 -5.78
CA VAL A 382 -15.17 -8.22 -5.29
C VAL A 382 -16.07 -7.31 -6.11
N SER A 383 -16.89 -6.48 -5.47
CA SER A 383 -17.73 -5.47 -6.12
C SER A 383 -17.63 -4.13 -5.41
N ILE A 384 -17.53 -3.05 -6.18
CA ILE A 384 -17.43 -1.68 -5.67
C ILE A 384 -18.43 -0.77 -6.37
N ASP A 385 -19.02 0.16 -5.60
CA ASP A 385 -19.82 1.26 -6.11
C ASP A 385 -19.26 2.55 -5.50
N CYS A 386 -18.40 3.23 -6.26
CA CYS A 386 -17.70 4.42 -5.80
C CYS A 386 -18.59 5.65 -5.71
N GLU A 387 -19.79 5.62 -6.30
CA GLU A 387 -20.74 6.73 -6.19
C GLU A 387 -21.51 6.66 -4.87
N LYS A 388 -21.73 5.45 -4.37
CA LYS A 388 -22.39 5.23 -3.09
C LYS A 388 -21.42 5.00 -1.92
N GLY A 389 -20.17 4.66 -2.20
CA GLY A 389 -19.17 4.37 -1.17
C GLY A 389 -19.33 2.97 -0.58
N ASP A 390 -19.60 1.99 -1.44
CA ASP A 390 -19.85 0.61 -1.02
C ASP A 390 -18.85 -0.36 -1.62
N LEU A 391 -18.48 -1.36 -0.82
CA LEU A 391 -17.59 -2.45 -1.20
C LEU A 391 -18.13 -3.76 -0.64
N THR A 392 -18.20 -4.80 -1.46
CA THR A 392 -18.55 -6.15 -1.04
C THR A 392 -17.48 -7.14 -1.48
N VAL A 393 -17.25 -8.15 -0.64
CA VAL A 393 -16.36 -9.29 -0.93
C VAL A 393 -17.13 -10.57 -0.63
N ALA A 394 -17.22 -11.47 -1.59
CA ALA A 394 -17.95 -12.73 -1.51
C ALA A 394 -17.08 -13.86 -2.07
N THR A 395 -16.38 -14.56 -1.19
CA THR A 395 -15.54 -15.72 -1.52
C THR A 395 -16.06 -16.96 -0.80
N PRO A 396 -15.60 -18.17 -1.16
CA PRO A 396 -15.99 -19.38 -0.43
C PRO A 396 -15.68 -19.31 1.07
N LYS A 397 -14.59 -18.63 1.47
CA LYS A 397 -14.12 -18.60 2.87
C LYS A 397 -14.42 -17.31 3.61
N THR A 398 -14.60 -16.18 2.91
CA THR A 398 -14.85 -14.88 3.53
C THR A 398 -15.95 -14.13 2.81
N ALA A 399 -16.88 -13.58 3.59
CA ALA A 399 -17.89 -12.64 3.14
C ALA A 399 -17.74 -11.32 3.91
N ALA A 400 -17.76 -10.19 3.22
CA ALA A 400 -17.62 -8.89 3.85
C ALA A 400 -18.38 -7.78 3.11
N VAL A 401 -18.79 -6.77 3.87
CA VAL A 401 -19.42 -5.55 3.36
C VAL A 401 -18.82 -4.32 4.03
N TYR A 402 -18.77 -3.22 3.28
CA TYR A 402 -18.57 -1.88 3.79
C TYR A 402 -19.54 -0.95 3.08
N SER A 403 -20.20 -0.07 3.83
CA SER A 403 -21.00 1.00 3.27
C SER A 403 -20.75 2.30 4.02
N LEU A 404 -20.27 3.31 3.30
CA LEU A 404 -20.10 4.65 3.83
C LEU A 404 -21.45 5.29 4.20
N ASP A 405 -22.43 5.13 3.31
CA ASP A 405 -23.78 5.68 3.47
C ASP A 405 -24.71 4.75 4.27
N LYS A 406 -24.15 3.71 4.93
CA LYS A 406 -24.84 2.79 5.85
C LYS A 406 -25.98 2.02 5.18
N ARG A 407 -25.82 1.69 3.91
CA ARG A 407 -26.82 0.98 3.12
C ARG A 407 -26.86 -0.49 3.51
N ASP A 408 -28.03 -1.09 3.36
CA ASP A 408 -28.20 -2.53 3.51
C ASP A 408 -27.49 -3.23 2.36
N LEU A 409 -26.55 -4.11 2.69
CA LEU A 409 -25.70 -4.82 1.72
C LEU A 409 -25.68 -6.31 2.00
N ALA A 410 -25.42 -7.07 0.94
CA ALA A 410 -25.17 -8.50 1.03
C ALA A 410 -23.95 -8.89 0.17
N ALA A 411 -23.22 -9.89 0.65
CA ALA A 411 -22.07 -10.48 -0.02
C ALA A 411 -22.07 -11.99 0.27
N GLY A 412 -22.36 -12.82 -0.73
CA GLY A 412 -22.47 -14.27 -0.55
C GLY A 412 -23.46 -14.65 0.57
N PRO A 413 -23.03 -15.39 1.62
CA PRO A 413 -23.90 -15.79 2.72
C PRO A 413 -24.15 -14.69 3.78
N LEU A 414 -23.45 -13.55 3.72
CA LEU A 414 -23.57 -12.46 4.68
C LEU A 414 -24.51 -11.37 4.16
N ALA A 415 -25.46 -10.93 4.99
CA ALA A 415 -26.20 -9.68 4.80
C ALA A 415 -26.11 -8.82 6.06
N VAL A 416 -25.96 -7.51 5.86
CA VAL A 416 -25.85 -6.51 6.92
C VAL A 416 -26.86 -5.42 6.66
N LYS A 417 -27.70 -5.15 7.67
CA LYS A 417 -28.85 -4.26 7.55
C LYS A 417 -28.93 -3.30 8.73
N GLY A 418 -29.55 -2.15 8.50
CA GLY A 418 -29.87 -1.19 9.56
C GLY A 418 -28.62 -0.66 10.29
N ALA A 419 -27.50 -0.53 9.57
CA ALA A 419 -26.27 0.01 10.13
C ALA A 419 -26.50 1.46 10.60
N THR A 420 -26.14 1.77 11.86
CA THR A 420 -26.34 3.12 12.42
C THR A 420 -25.14 4.04 12.19
N THR A 421 -23.99 3.48 11.81
CA THR A 421 -22.75 4.18 11.49
C THR A 421 -22.03 3.49 10.34
N SER A 422 -21.12 4.18 9.65
CA SER A 422 -20.27 3.54 8.63
C SER A 422 -19.43 2.46 9.32
N CYS A 423 -19.52 1.23 8.81
CA CYS A 423 -18.81 0.10 9.37
C CYS A 423 -18.35 -0.88 8.28
N SER A 424 -17.26 -1.58 8.58
CA SER A 424 -16.87 -2.80 7.88
C SER A 424 -17.35 -3.99 8.70
N VAL A 425 -18.09 -4.90 8.06
CA VAL A 425 -18.49 -6.17 8.66
C VAL A 425 -17.97 -7.31 7.80
N SER A 426 -17.27 -8.27 8.41
CA SER A 426 -16.75 -9.44 7.71
C SER A 426 -16.94 -10.70 8.54
N ALA A 427 -17.22 -11.82 7.88
CA ALA A 427 -17.27 -13.16 8.44
C ALA A 427 -16.33 -14.08 7.65
N SER A 428 -15.45 -14.79 8.35
CA SER A 428 -14.40 -15.62 7.75
C SER A 428 -14.34 -16.99 8.41
N ALA A 429 -14.35 -18.05 7.61
CA ALA A 429 -14.13 -19.42 8.08
C ALA A 429 -12.70 -19.58 8.59
N MET A 430 -12.52 -20.30 9.70
CA MET A 430 -11.23 -20.48 10.41
C MET A 430 -10.85 -21.95 10.59
N ASP A 431 -11.61 -22.88 10.00
CA ASP A 431 -11.40 -24.34 10.05
C ASP A 431 -11.09 -24.95 8.67
N GLY A 432 -10.84 -24.11 7.67
CA GLY A 432 -10.50 -24.52 6.31
C GLY A 432 -11.69 -24.96 5.45
N LYS A 433 -12.93 -24.87 5.95
CA LYS A 433 -14.16 -25.11 5.20
C LYS A 433 -14.67 -23.84 4.52
N ASP A 434 -15.63 -24.02 3.61
CA ASP A 434 -16.43 -22.90 3.09
C ASP A 434 -17.25 -22.30 4.23
N LEU A 435 -17.50 -20.99 4.16
CA LEU A 435 -18.12 -20.20 5.21
C LEU A 435 -19.48 -20.74 5.63
N VAL A 436 -20.30 -21.21 4.68
CA VAL A 436 -21.63 -21.78 4.96
C VAL A 436 -21.56 -23.08 5.76
N SER A 437 -20.49 -23.88 5.59
CA SER A 437 -20.31 -25.17 6.26
C SER A 437 -19.30 -25.13 7.42
N SER A 438 -18.77 -23.94 7.75
CA SER A 438 -17.75 -23.77 8.78
C SER A 438 -18.34 -23.87 10.19
N LYS A 439 -17.59 -24.52 11.09
CA LYS A 439 -17.88 -24.61 12.52
C LYS A 439 -17.09 -23.61 13.35
N LYS A 440 -16.20 -22.83 12.72
CA LYS A 440 -15.38 -21.82 13.37
C LYS A 440 -15.31 -20.58 12.49
N ILE A 441 -16.14 -19.59 12.81
CA ILE A 441 -16.24 -18.36 12.03
C ILE A 441 -15.76 -17.20 12.90
N LEU A 442 -14.83 -16.41 12.38
CA LEU A 442 -14.39 -15.14 12.96
C LEU A 442 -15.17 -14.01 12.31
N LEU A 443 -15.73 -13.10 13.12
CA LEU A 443 -16.43 -11.92 12.64
C LEU A 443 -15.79 -10.64 13.14
N PHE A 444 -15.78 -9.63 12.28
CA PHE A 444 -15.41 -8.26 12.63
C PHE A 444 -16.58 -7.31 12.37
N HIS A 445 -16.77 -6.33 13.24
CA HIS A 445 -17.66 -5.17 13.07
C HIS A 445 -16.86 -3.93 13.46
N ILE A 446 -16.20 -3.33 12.47
CA ILE A 446 -15.19 -2.29 12.67
C ILE A 446 -15.81 -0.92 12.39
N THR A 447 -15.84 -0.08 13.42
CA THR A 447 -16.18 1.35 13.33
C THR A 447 -14.94 2.20 13.58
N ASP A 448 -15.08 3.52 13.57
CA ASP A 448 -13.98 4.44 13.86
C ASP A 448 -13.53 4.37 15.34
N VAL A 449 -12.25 4.66 15.58
CA VAL A 449 -11.66 4.81 16.91
C VAL A 449 -10.79 6.06 16.94
N GLN A 450 -11.05 6.92 17.92
CA GLN A 450 -10.29 8.14 18.17
C GLN A 450 -9.70 8.14 19.58
N ASN A 451 -8.82 9.10 19.86
CA ASN A 451 -8.32 9.34 21.21
C ASN A 451 -9.29 10.22 22.00
N THR A 452 -9.34 10.07 23.32
CA THR A 452 -10.05 11.01 24.21
C THR A 452 -9.36 12.37 24.17
N ASP A 453 -10.14 13.46 24.18
CA ASP A 453 -9.64 14.85 24.12
C ASP A 453 -8.75 15.14 22.90
N GLN A 454 -8.97 14.44 21.78
CA GLN A 454 -8.38 14.82 20.51
C GLN A 454 -8.99 16.16 20.03
N GLU A 455 -8.14 17.12 19.66
CA GLU A 455 -8.59 18.46 19.26
C GLU A 455 -8.35 18.71 17.77
N PHE A 456 -9.33 19.34 17.14
CA PHE A 456 -9.27 19.80 15.75
C PHE A 456 -9.55 21.30 15.68
N THR A 457 -9.09 21.96 14.61
CA THR A 457 -9.38 23.38 14.37
C THR A 457 -10.80 23.63 13.86
N ASN A 458 -11.49 22.56 13.43
CA ASN A 458 -12.79 22.62 12.77
C ASN A 458 -13.60 21.32 12.96
N ASP A 459 -14.91 21.41 12.79
CA ASP A 459 -15.85 20.29 12.97
C ASP A 459 -15.71 19.18 11.92
N LYS A 460 -15.06 19.46 10.79
CA LYS A 460 -14.75 18.46 9.77
C LYS A 460 -13.55 17.60 10.15
N MET A 461 -12.86 17.91 11.25
CA MET A 461 -11.68 17.18 11.73
C MET A 461 -10.51 17.14 10.73
N THR A 462 -10.40 18.16 9.86
CA THR A 462 -9.35 18.17 8.82
C THR A 462 -8.01 18.67 9.34
N ASP A 463 -7.96 19.56 10.33
CA ASP A 463 -6.68 19.99 10.90
C ASP A 463 -6.58 19.58 12.38
N THR A 464 -5.65 18.66 12.65
CA THR A 464 -5.42 18.09 13.98
C THR A 464 -4.54 19.01 14.79
N LYS A 465 -5.05 19.53 15.90
CA LYS A 465 -4.34 20.45 16.81
C LYS A 465 -3.69 19.72 17.99
N SER A 466 -4.27 18.61 18.42
CA SER A 466 -3.73 17.74 19.47
C SER A 466 -4.12 16.29 19.21
N TRP A 467 -3.23 15.35 19.50
CA TRP A 467 -3.50 13.92 19.40
C TRP A 467 -4.38 13.38 20.54
N GLY A 468 -4.58 14.13 21.63
CA GLY A 468 -5.37 13.67 22.78
C GLY A 468 -4.65 12.64 23.66
N ARG A 469 -5.43 11.78 24.32
CA ARG A 469 -4.96 10.80 25.30
C ARG A 469 -5.85 9.55 25.34
N LEU A 470 -5.44 8.57 26.13
CA LEU A 470 -6.27 7.42 26.48
C LEU A 470 -7.32 7.79 27.55
N PRO A 471 -8.43 7.03 27.66
CA PRO A 471 -8.79 5.83 26.89
C PRO A 471 -9.15 6.13 25.42
N TYR A 472 -9.24 5.10 24.59
CA TYR A 472 -9.78 5.25 23.24
C TYR A 472 -11.29 5.48 23.26
N LEU A 473 -11.79 6.19 22.26
CA LEU A 473 -13.22 6.39 21.98
C LEU A 473 -13.59 5.60 20.73
N ALA A 474 -14.23 4.45 20.91
CA ALA A 474 -14.83 3.70 19.80
C ALA A 474 -16.16 4.33 19.39
N ARG A 475 -16.36 4.54 18.09
CA ARG A 475 -17.62 5.05 17.54
C ARG A 475 -18.73 4.04 17.82
N ALA A 476 -19.72 4.46 18.61
CA ALA A 476 -20.91 3.67 18.85
C ALA A 476 -21.63 3.38 17.52
N GLY A 477 -22.11 2.15 17.37
CA GLY A 477 -22.63 1.65 16.11
C GLY A 477 -23.34 0.32 16.30
N LYS A 478 -24.37 0.09 15.52
CA LYS A 478 -25.17 -1.14 15.52
C LYS A 478 -25.37 -1.60 14.08
N ALA A 479 -25.35 -2.90 13.85
CA ALA A 479 -25.74 -3.51 12.59
C ALA A 479 -26.44 -4.86 12.84
N GLU A 480 -27.53 -5.11 12.12
CA GLU A 480 -28.20 -6.42 12.10
C GLU A 480 -27.54 -7.30 11.05
N VAL A 481 -27.17 -8.52 11.45
CA VAL A 481 -26.44 -9.46 10.61
C VAL A 481 -27.29 -10.69 10.36
N GLU A 482 -27.40 -11.08 9.09
CA GLU A 482 -27.86 -12.39 8.66
C GLU A 482 -26.68 -13.15 8.07
N LEU A 483 -26.41 -14.35 8.58
CA LEU A 483 -25.35 -15.22 8.08
C LEU A 483 -25.92 -16.60 7.76
N LYS A 484 -25.97 -16.95 6.47
CA LYS A 484 -26.40 -18.28 6.02
C LYS A 484 -25.38 -19.33 6.44
N SER A 485 -25.85 -20.44 7.01
CA SER A 485 -25.03 -21.57 7.41
C SER A 485 -25.81 -22.88 7.43
N ASP A 486 -25.18 -23.94 6.94
CA ASP A 486 -25.68 -25.32 7.00
C ASP A 486 -25.47 -25.95 8.39
N VAL A 487 -24.73 -25.27 9.27
CA VAL A 487 -24.38 -25.77 10.60
C VAL A 487 -25.24 -25.08 11.65
N ALA A 488 -26.14 -25.85 12.26
CA ALA A 488 -26.90 -25.39 13.42
C ALA A 488 -26.08 -25.47 14.73
N GLY A 489 -26.56 -24.82 15.78
CA GLY A 489 -26.02 -24.96 17.14
C GLY A 489 -24.72 -24.22 17.45
N LEU A 490 -24.19 -23.42 16.52
CA LEU A 490 -23.07 -22.51 16.78
C LEU A 490 -23.44 -21.41 17.78
N ARG A 491 -22.48 -21.07 18.65
CA ARG A 491 -22.59 -20.04 19.67
C ARG A 491 -21.85 -18.77 19.26
N LEU A 492 -22.55 -17.63 19.27
CA LEU A 492 -21.94 -16.32 19.02
C LEU A 492 -21.35 -15.74 20.31
N SER A 493 -20.08 -15.37 20.28
CA SER A 493 -19.36 -14.79 21.42
C SER A 493 -18.58 -13.55 21.01
N ALA A 494 -18.64 -12.50 21.82
CA ALA A 494 -17.75 -11.34 21.73
C ALA A 494 -16.36 -11.69 22.26
N LEU A 495 -15.30 -11.21 21.61
CA LEU A 495 -13.91 -11.52 21.93
C LEU A 495 -13.09 -10.27 22.28
N LYS A 496 -12.04 -10.47 23.10
CA LYS A 496 -10.90 -9.56 23.21
C LYS A 496 -9.98 -9.69 21.98
N SER A 497 -9.03 -8.77 21.84
CA SER A 497 -8.02 -8.79 20.76
C SER A 497 -7.09 -10.00 20.77
N ASP A 498 -6.95 -10.67 21.92
CA ASP A 498 -6.19 -11.92 22.11
C ASP A 498 -7.04 -13.19 21.87
N GLY A 499 -8.34 -13.05 21.55
CA GLY A 499 -9.27 -14.15 21.32
C GLY A 499 -9.99 -14.66 22.57
N THR A 500 -9.73 -14.10 23.75
CA THR A 500 -10.47 -14.45 24.97
C THR A 500 -11.94 -14.07 24.84
N VAL A 501 -12.83 -15.00 25.18
CA VAL A 501 -14.28 -14.75 25.19
C VAL A 501 -14.65 -13.74 26.28
N LEU A 502 -15.32 -12.67 25.90
CA LEU A 502 -15.87 -11.65 26.80
C LEU A 502 -17.27 -12.00 27.29
N ARG A 503 -18.16 -12.34 26.36
CA ARG A 503 -19.58 -12.59 26.62
C ARG A 503 -20.24 -13.30 25.45
N VAL A 504 -21.30 -14.03 25.71
CA VAL A 504 -22.16 -14.63 24.69
C VAL A 504 -23.11 -13.55 24.16
N ILE A 505 -23.30 -13.51 22.84
CA ILE A 505 -24.25 -12.62 22.17
C ILE A 505 -25.45 -13.45 21.71
N PRO A 506 -26.68 -13.02 21.98
CA PRO A 506 -27.87 -13.71 21.47
C PRO A 506 -27.84 -13.81 19.94
N ALA A 507 -28.05 -15.02 19.43
CA ALA A 507 -28.21 -15.30 18.01
C ALA A 507 -29.34 -16.31 17.82
N ILE A 508 -30.18 -16.08 16.81
CA ILE A 508 -31.28 -16.96 16.44
C ILE A 508 -30.87 -17.71 15.18
N TYR A 509 -30.95 -19.04 15.20
CA TYR A 509 -30.79 -19.86 14.02
C TYR A 509 -32.17 -20.36 13.55
N GLN A 510 -32.57 -19.95 12.35
CA GLN A 510 -33.84 -20.36 11.75
C GLN A 510 -33.68 -20.44 10.23
N ASP A 511 -34.20 -21.54 9.65
CA ASP A 511 -34.22 -21.79 8.20
C ASP A 511 -32.84 -21.64 7.52
N GLY A 512 -31.78 -22.16 8.16
CA GLY A 512 -30.43 -22.11 7.61
C GLY A 512 -29.72 -20.75 7.80
N VAL A 513 -30.25 -19.86 8.64
CA VAL A 513 -29.72 -18.50 8.80
C VAL A 513 -29.56 -18.13 10.27
N TYR A 514 -28.35 -17.70 10.64
CA TYR A 514 -28.11 -16.99 11.90
C TYR A 514 -28.51 -15.52 11.78
N ARG A 515 -29.27 -15.04 12.75
CA ARG A 515 -29.65 -13.63 12.90
C ARG A 515 -29.22 -13.10 14.26
N PHE A 516 -28.47 -12.01 14.25
CA PHE A 516 -27.94 -11.40 15.47
C PHE A 516 -27.59 -9.93 15.25
N SER A 517 -27.43 -9.21 16.35
CA SER A 517 -27.08 -7.79 16.33
C SER A 517 -25.64 -7.61 16.82
N LEU A 518 -24.82 -6.90 16.06
CA LEU A 518 -23.49 -6.48 16.47
C LEU A 518 -23.56 -5.02 16.91
N GLU A 519 -23.15 -4.74 18.15
CA GLU A 519 -23.32 -3.42 18.76
C GLU A 519 -22.07 -2.99 19.53
N ILE A 520 -21.68 -1.74 19.30
CA ILE A 520 -20.71 -0.97 20.07
C ILE A 520 -21.50 0.12 20.78
N LYS A 521 -21.53 0.09 22.11
CA LYS A 521 -22.27 1.05 22.93
C LYS A 521 -21.53 1.39 24.22
N SER A 522 -21.91 2.50 24.84
CA SER A 522 -21.42 2.91 26.15
C SER A 522 -21.90 1.96 27.26
N GLY A 523 -21.18 1.94 28.39
CA GLY A 523 -21.52 1.16 29.59
C GLY A 523 -21.11 -0.31 29.55
N VAL A 524 -20.58 -0.81 28.43
CA VAL A 524 -19.95 -2.13 28.29
C VAL A 524 -18.62 -1.99 27.55
N GLU A 525 -17.72 -2.97 27.72
CA GLU A 525 -16.45 -2.99 26.99
C GLU A 525 -16.70 -2.97 25.46
N PRO A 526 -16.21 -1.94 24.74
CA PRO A 526 -16.38 -1.86 23.28
C PRO A 526 -15.85 -3.12 22.60
N THR A 527 -16.61 -3.69 21.67
CA THR A 527 -16.27 -4.96 21.03
C THR A 527 -16.42 -4.83 19.53
N MET A 528 -15.38 -5.22 18.79
CA MET A 528 -15.37 -5.25 17.32
C MET A 528 -15.01 -6.64 16.77
N ILE A 529 -14.81 -7.64 17.64
CA ILE A 529 -14.38 -9.00 17.30
C ILE A 529 -15.38 -9.98 17.91
N TYR A 530 -15.83 -10.95 17.12
CA TYR A 530 -16.76 -11.97 17.54
C TYR A 530 -16.36 -13.32 16.94
N SER A 531 -16.77 -14.42 17.58
CA SER A 531 -16.69 -15.76 16.99
C SER A 531 -18.05 -16.42 16.99
N LEU A 532 -18.38 -17.12 15.91
CA LEU A 532 -19.51 -18.04 15.83
C LEU A 532 -18.93 -19.46 15.70
N THR A 533 -18.99 -20.25 16.77
CA THR A 533 -18.28 -21.54 16.88
C THR A 533 -19.17 -22.64 17.46
N ALA A 534 -18.92 -23.89 17.07
CA ALA A 534 -19.42 -25.04 17.83
C ALA A 534 -18.75 -25.06 19.22
N GLU A 535 -19.46 -25.54 20.25
CA GLU A 535 -18.90 -25.72 21.59
C GLU A 535 -17.75 -26.72 21.63
#